data_AF-A0A6B3MCA6-F1
#
_entry.id   AF-A0A6B3MCA6-F1
#
_cell.length_a   1.000
_cell.length_b   1.000
_cell.length_c   1.000
_cell.angle_alpha   90.00
_cell.angle_beta   90.00
_cell.angle_gamma   90.00
#
_symmetry.space_group_name_H-M   'P 1'
#
loop_
_entity.id
_entity.type
_entity.pdbx_description
1 polymer ?
#
loop_
_entity_poly.entity_id
_entity_poly.type
_entity_poly.pdbx_seq_one_letter_code
_entity_poly.pdbx_strand_id
1 'polypeptide(L)'
;MADSVRILFKQDTFLKQEPVQSSMLPSNKIQKIPQGTLLVLDSYERPANNHIRISLDSLKFKGLRMNWYAFEGHITIVQEQIQAVESISKSLSKQQAKNTLKVTTYNNPDQECPLKLIINTDTKLKRAPVDSRYLSEDSIQKVPVGTELVILGQKPKADKVLELPIEDSHFKFSLKDLEFKGFSQDWYVYVDHAGVQILG
;
A
#
# COMPACT_ATOMS: atom_id res chain seq x y z
N MET A 1 11.80 10.12 18.15
CA MET A 1 11.12 9.15 17.27
C MET A 1 12.22 8.31 16.62
N ALA A 2 12.05 6.99 16.53
CA ALA A 2 13.06 6.13 15.93
C ALA A 2 12.97 6.17 14.41
N ASP A 3 14.12 6.07 13.73
CA ASP A 3 14.15 5.92 12.28
C ASP A 3 13.58 4.55 11.90
N SER A 4 12.81 4.50 10.81
CA SER A 4 12.32 3.24 10.25
C SER A 4 13.15 2.87 9.03
N VAL A 5 13.53 1.60 8.94
CA VAL A 5 14.12 1.05 7.71
C VAL A 5 12.98 0.65 6.77
N ARG A 6 13.00 1.16 5.55
CA ARG A 6 11.95 0.91 4.54
C ARG A 6 12.59 0.57 3.18
N ILE A 7 11.84 -0.14 2.35
CA ILE A 7 12.21 -0.44 0.96
C ILE A 7 11.32 0.34 0.00
N LEU A 8 11.93 1.22 -0.80
CA LEU A 8 11.29 1.98 -1.87
C LEU A 8 11.42 1.21 -3.19
N PHE A 9 10.31 1.04 -3.89
CA PHE A 9 10.29 0.45 -5.23
C PHE A 9 10.29 1.56 -6.29
N LYS A 10 11.41 1.69 -7.03
CA LYS A 10 11.63 2.78 -8.00
C LYS A 10 10.95 2.54 -9.36
N GLN A 11 10.55 1.31 -9.64
CA GLN A 11 9.84 0.88 -10.83
C GLN A 11 9.01 -0.36 -10.51
N ASP A 12 8.05 -0.70 -11.37
CA ASP A 12 7.28 -1.94 -11.24
C ASP A 12 8.20 -3.16 -11.23
N THR A 13 8.04 -4.03 -10.24
CA THR A 13 8.88 -5.22 -10.11
C THR A 13 8.19 -6.35 -9.35
N PHE A 14 8.92 -7.44 -9.10
CA PHE A 14 8.47 -8.58 -8.32
C PHE A 14 9.35 -8.75 -7.09
N LEU A 15 8.71 -8.92 -5.94
CA LEU A 15 9.29 -9.68 -4.84
C LEU A 15 9.17 -11.17 -5.14
N LYS A 16 10.19 -11.93 -4.78
CA LYS A 16 10.28 -13.36 -5.07
C LYS A 16 10.66 -14.15 -3.83
N GLN A 17 10.19 -15.38 -3.68
CA GLN A 17 10.63 -16.24 -2.56
C GLN A 17 11.99 -16.90 -2.81
N GLU A 18 12.53 -16.77 -4.02
CA GLU A 18 13.82 -17.31 -4.45
C GLU A 18 14.54 -16.31 -5.38
N PRO A 19 15.87 -16.19 -5.33
CA PRO A 19 16.64 -15.24 -6.12
C PRO A 19 16.88 -15.72 -7.57
N VAL A 20 15.82 -16.21 -8.22
CA VAL A 20 15.85 -16.67 -9.63
C VAL A 20 14.96 -15.77 -10.51
N GLN A 21 14.94 -15.98 -11.82
CA GLN A 21 14.06 -15.21 -12.71
C GLN A 21 12.59 -15.40 -12.31
N SER A 22 11.80 -14.32 -12.29
CA SER A 22 10.39 -14.38 -11.87
C SER A 22 9.53 -15.27 -12.77
N SER A 23 9.86 -15.36 -14.06
CA SER A 23 9.19 -16.23 -15.03
C SER A 23 9.35 -17.72 -14.73
N MET A 24 10.35 -18.11 -13.92
CA MET A 24 10.57 -19.49 -13.49
C MET A 24 9.83 -19.83 -12.19
N LEU A 25 9.21 -18.84 -11.54
CA LEU A 25 8.52 -19.03 -10.28
C LEU A 25 7.01 -19.12 -10.49
N PRO A 26 6.32 -20.02 -9.77
CA PRO A 26 4.86 -20.05 -9.75
C PRO A 26 4.30 -18.77 -9.11
N SER A 27 3.06 -18.43 -9.45
CA SER A 27 2.38 -17.20 -9.02
C SER A 27 2.29 -17.03 -7.50
N ASN A 28 2.31 -18.11 -6.72
CA ASN A 28 2.30 -18.08 -5.25
C ASN A 28 3.68 -17.85 -4.61
N LYS A 29 4.75 -17.76 -5.41
CA LYS A 29 6.12 -17.45 -5.00
C LYS A 29 6.61 -16.08 -5.46
N ILE A 30 5.74 -15.32 -6.12
CA ILE A 30 6.01 -13.95 -6.59
C ILE A 30 4.92 -13.01 -6.09
N GLN A 31 5.31 -11.77 -5.84
CA GLN A 31 4.38 -10.67 -5.56
C GLN A 31 4.78 -9.50 -6.44
N LYS A 32 3.90 -9.06 -7.34
CA LYS A 32 4.11 -7.82 -8.10
C LYS A 32 4.00 -6.64 -7.14
N ILE A 33 4.91 -5.68 -7.26
CA ILE A 33 4.95 -4.46 -6.48
C ILE A 33 5.04 -3.29 -7.47
N PRO A 34 4.07 -2.35 -7.44
CA PRO A 34 4.11 -1.18 -8.31
C PRO A 34 5.16 -0.17 -7.85
N GLN A 35 5.68 0.59 -8.80
CA GLN A 35 6.52 1.75 -8.57
C GLN A 35 5.89 2.72 -7.56
N GLY A 36 6.71 3.27 -6.67
CA GLY A 36 6.28 4.24 -5.66
C GLY A 36 5.75 3.62 -4.37
N THR A 37 5.69 2.28 -4.30
CA THR A 37 5.41 1.56 -3.04
C THR A 37 6.59 1.72 -2.07
N LEU A 38 6.28 1.91 -0.78
CA LEU A 38 7.26 1.99 0.30
C LEU A 38 6.82 1.06 1.43
N LEU A 39 7.59 0.01 1.71
CA LEU A 39 7.23 -1.00 2.72
C LEU A 39 8.21 -0.96 3.89
N VAL A 40 7.69 -1.12 5.11
CA VAL A 40 8.52 -1.22 6.31
C VAL A 40 9.20 -2.58 6.38
N LEU A 41 10.50 -2.56 6.64
CA LEU A 41 11.30 -3.77 6.80
C LEU A 41 11.43 -4.13 8.27
N ASP A 42 11.28 -5.41 8.57
CA ASP A 42 11.73 -5.99 9.83
C ASP A 42 13.25 -6.22 9.78
N SER A 43 13.75 -6.76 8.67
CA SER A 43 15.17 -7.05 8.46
C SER A 43 15.52 -7.13 6.98
N TYR A 44 16.80 -6.94 6.65
CA TYR A 44 17.33 -7.21 5.31
C TYR A 44 18.78 -7.71 5.35
N GLU A 45 19.16 -8.44 4.31
CA GLU A 45 20.50 -9.00 4.11
C GLU A 45 20.90 -8.82 2.63
N ARG A 46 22.16 -8.46 2.38
CA ARG A 46 22.75 -8.41 1.03
C ARG A 46 23.63 -9.65 0.79
N PRO A 47 23.06 -10.76 0.29
CA PRO A 47 23.87 -11.90 -0.11
C PRO A 47 24.80 -11.55 -1.28
N ALA A 48 25.78 -12.40 -1.57
CA ALA A 48 26.70 -12.26 -2.71
C ALA A 48 26.00 -12.55 -4.07
N ASN A 49 24.91 -11.86 -4.36
CA ASN A 49 24.18 -11.86 -5.63
C ASN A 49 23.54 -10.47 -5.84
N ASN A 50 22.71 -10.31 -6.89
CA ASN A 50 22.05 -9.05 -7.23
C ASN A 50 20.64 -8.90 -6.62
N HIS A 51 20.33 -9.67 -5.59
CA HIS A 51 19.08 -9.61 -4.84
C HIS A 51 19.34 -9.29 -3.37
N ILE A 52 18.50 -8.42 -2.81
CA ILE A 52 18.44 -8.18 -1.37
C ILE A 52 17.38 -9.13 -0.80
N ARG A 53 17.76 -9.89 0.23
CA ARG A 53 16.81 -10.68 1.02
C ARG A 53 16.17 -9.76 2.06
N ILE A 54 14.85 -9.79 2.17
CA ILE A 54 14.09 -8.93 3.08
C ILE A 54 13.06 -9.74 3.87
N SER A 55 12.75 -9.25 5.07
CA SER A 55 11.59 -9.62 5.87
C SER A 55 10.75 -8.36 6.07
N LEU A 56 9.44 -8.46 5.87
CA LEU A 56 8.53 -7.32 6.03
C LEU A 56 7.90 -7.35 7.42
N ASP A 57 7.75 -6.18 8.04
CA ASP A 57 7.04 -6.08 9.30
C ASP A 57 5.53 -6.24 9.07
N SER A 58 4.97 -7.31 9.65
CA SER A 58 3.53 -7.58 9.73
C SER A 58 2.77 -7.79 8.41
N LEU A 59 3.39 -7.50 7.25
CA LEU A 59 2.81 -7.66 5.91
C LEU A 59 2.82 -9.12 5.44
N LYS A 60 1.71 -9.58 4.88
CA LYS A 60 1.57 -10.94 4.33
C LYS A 60 1.03 -10.92 2.90
N PHE A 61 1.84 -11.41 1.96
CA PHE A 61 1.41 -11.66 0.58
C PHE A 61 0.96 -13.12 0.40
N LYS A 62 0.71 -13.55 -0.84
CA LYS A 62 0.43 -14.96 -1.13
C LYS A 62 1.63 -15.84 -0.80
N GLY A 63 1.34 -17.09 -0.42
CA GLY A 63 2.33 -18.12 -0.16
C GLY A 63 2.67 -18.31 1.32
N LEU A 64 3.57 -19.26 1.59
CA LEU A 64 3.86 -19.73 2.95
C LEU A 64 5.12 -19.10 3.58
N ARG A 65 5.97 -18.45 2.77
CA ARG A 65 7.23 -17.87 3.23
C ARG A 65 7.08 -16.37 3.46
N MET A 66 7.68 -15.90 4.55
CA MET A 66 7.68 -14.48 4.96
C MET A 66 8.91 -13.72 4.44
N ASN A 67 9.94 -14.44 3.99
CA ASN A 67 11.14 -13.86 3.42
C ASN A 67 11.00 -13.71 1.91
N TRP A 68 11.44 -12.55 1.40
CA TRP A 68 11.39 -12.19 -0.01
C TRP A 68 12.76 -11.75 -0.51
N TYR A 69 12.93 -11.78 -1.82
CA TYR A 69 14.07 -11.28 -2.56
C TYR A 69 13.60 -10.15 -3.48
N ALA A 70 14.21 -8.97 -3.32
CA ALA A 70 14.04 -7.83 -4.20
C ALA A 70 15.26 -7.70 -5.12
N PHE A 71 15.06 -7.37 -6.40
CA PHE A 71 16.18 -7.09 -7.29
C PHE A 71 16.76 -5.70 -6.99
N GLU A 72 18.06 -5.65 -6.68
CA GLU A 72 18.72 -4.45 -6.14
C GLU A 72 18.59 -3.24 -7.08
N GLY A 73 18.63 -3.46 -8.40
CA GLY A 73 18.49 -2.39 -9.39
C GLY A 73 17.16 -1.62 -9.31
N HIS A 74 16.08 -2.27 -8.86
CA HIS A 74 14.73 -1.69 -8.87
C HIS A 74 14.32 -1.04 -7.54
N ILE A 75 15.16 -1.14 -6.51
CA ILE A 75 14.82 -0.71 -5.17
C ILE A 75 15.84 0.26 -4.58
N THR A 76 15.47 0.89 -3.48
CA THR A 76 16.37 1.61 -2.57
C THR A 76 15.95 1.27 -1.14
N ILE A 77 16.91 0.99 -0.27
CA ILE A 77 16.67 0.92 1.18
C ILE A 77 16.85 2.33 1.74
N VAL A 78 15.83 2.83 2.44
CA VAL A 78 15.85 4.13 3.10
C VAL A 78 15.75 3.94 4.61
N GLN A 79 16.47 4.78 5.34
CA GLN A 79 16.38 4.85 6.80
C GLN A 79 16.13 6.30 7.16
N GLU A 80 14.90 6.59 7.53
CA GLU A 80 14.46 7.96 7.78
C GLU A 80 13.30 7.99 8.79
N GLN A 81 13.03 9.18 9.31
CA GLN A 81 11.87 9.40 10.15
C GLN A 81 10.59 9.35 9.34
N ILE A 82 9.59 8.66 9.86
CA ILE A 82 8.28 8.61 9.23
C ILE A 82 7.59 9.96 9.44
N GLN A 83 7.21 10.59 8.33
CA GLN A 83 6.43 11.83 8.34
C GLN A 83 4.97 11.50 8.11
N ALA A 84 4.13 11.76 9.11
CA ALA A 84 2.68 11.63 8.95
C ALA A 84 2.15 12.71 8.00
N VAL A 85 1.18 12.34 7.18
CA VAL A 85 0.45 13.27 6.31
C VAL A 85 -0.91 13.62 6.89
N GLU A 86 -1.61 14.57 6.29
CA GLU A 86 -2.99 14.85 6.67
C GLU A 86 -3.88 13.59 6.54
N SER A 87 -4.59 13.25 7.61
CA SER A 87 -5.51 12.10 7.60
C SER A 87 -6.73 12.38 6.72
N ILE A 88 -7.32 11.31 6.18
CA ILE A 88 -8.56 11.37 5.40
C ILE A 88 -9.67 12.05 6.23
N SER A 89 -9.78 11.73 7.53
CA SER A 89 -10.74 12.36 8.43
C SER A 89 -10.60 13.89 8.51
N LYS A 90 -9.35 14.38 8.56
CA LYS A 90 -9.06 15.82 8.60
C LYS A 90 -9.29 16.49 7.25
N SER A 91 -9.08 15.79 6.14
CA SER A 91 -9.49 16.29 4.83
C SER A 91 -11.02 16.34 4.69
N LEU A 92 -11.74 15.31 5.17
CA LEU A 92 -13.20 15.29 5.20
C LEU A 92 -13.78 16.39 6.10
N SER A 93 -13.15 16.73 7.22
CA SER A 93 -13.64 17.78 8.11
C SER A 93 -13.70 19.16 7.43
N LYS A 94 -12.82 19.41 6.46
CA LYS A 94 -12.76 20.62 5.62
C LYS A 94 -13.78 20.63 4.47
N GLN A 95 -14.45 19.52 4.19
CA GLN A 95 -15.40 19.39 3.09
C GLN A 95 -16.84 19.33 3.62
N GLN A 96 -17.81 19.76 2.82
CA GLN A 96 -19.23 19.66 3.20
C GLN A 96 -19.71 18.21 3.20
N ALA A 97 -19.32 17.42 2.19
CA ALA A 97 -19.60 15.99 2.13
C ALA A 97 -18.70 15.20 3.09
N LYS A 98 -19.30 14.28 3.86
CA LYS A 98 -18.58 13.45 4.85
C LYS A 98 -18.47 11.97 4.46
N ASN A 99 -19.30 11.52 3.51
CA ASN A 99 -19.34 10.16 2.98
C ASN A 99 -18.48 9.96 1.72
N THR A 100 -17.88 11.03 1.20
CA THR A 100 -17.02 10.99 0.02
C THR A 100 -15.89 11.98 0.21
N LEU A 101 -14.65 11.51 0.12
CA LEU A 101 -13.49 12.39 0.05
C LEU A 101 -13.33 12.88 -1.39
N LYS A 102 -13.43 14.20 -1.59
CA LYS A 102 -13.16 14.83 -2.89
C LYS A 102 -11.68 15.22 -2.99
N VAL A 103 -11.03 14.83 -4.06
CA VAL A 103 -9.62 15.18 -4.36
C VAL A 103 -9.54 15.79 -5.75
N THR A 104 -9.12 17.05 -5.85
CA THR A 104 -8.91 17.71 -7.14
C THR A 104 -7.63 17.18 -7.79
N THR A 105 -7.71 16.86 -9.08
CA THR A 105 -6.58 16.38 -9.89
C THR A 105 -6.31 17.31 -11.06
N TYR A 106 -5.12 17.20 -11.64
CA TYR A 106 -4.75 17.88 -12.87
C TYR A 106 -4.70 16.94 -14.08
N ASN A 107 -4.98 15.65 -13.87
CA ASN A 107 -4.89 14.63 -14.91
C ASN A 107 -6.04 14.76 -15.91
N ASN A 108 -5.79 14.32 -17.15
CA ASN A 108 -6.84 14.23 -18.16
C ASN A 108 -7.96 13.32 -17.65
N PRO A 109 -9.24 13.68 -17.84
CA PRO A 109 -10.38 12.91 -17.33
C PRO A 109 -10.44 11.46 -17.84
N ASP A 110 -9.74 11.17 -18.95
CA ASP A 110 -9.70 9.85 -19.58
C ASP A 110 -8.64 8.90 -19.02
N GLN A 111 -7.75 9.37 -18.13
CA GLN A 111 -6.67 8.57 -17.57
C GLN A 111 -6.93 8.23 -16.09
N GLU A 112 -6.69 6.97 -15.72
CA GLU A 112 -6.67 6.58 -14.31
C GLU A 112 -5.60 7.36 -13.56
N CYS A 113 -5.99 7.93 -12.42
CA CYS A 113 -5.11 8.70 -11.55
C CYS A 113 -4.68 7.84 -10.37
N PRO A 114 -3.57 7.07 -10.45
CA PRO A 114 -3.13 6.24 -9.35
C PRO A 114 -2.93 7.11 -8.10
N LEU A 115 -3.31 6.55 -6.96
CA LEU A 115 -3.20 7.24 -5.68
C LEU A 115 -2.20 6.52 -4.80
N LYS A 116 -1.67 7.25 -3.83
CA LYS A 116 -0.85 6.73 -2.76
C LYS A 116 -1.65 6.78 -1.46
N LEU A 117 -1.80 5.63 -0.83
CA LEU A 117 -2.31 5.48 0.54
C LEU A 117 -1.12 5.49 1.50
N ILE A 118 -1.10 6.43 2.45
CA ILE A 118 0.00 6.62 3.40
C ILE A 118 -0.49 6.28 4.79
N ILE A 119 0.15 5.32 5.45
CA ILE A 119 -0.23 4.83 6.77
C ILE A 119 0.47 5.68 7.85
N ASN A 120 -0.31 6.48 8.58
CA ASN A 120 0.17 7.43 9.59
C ASN A 120 0.37 6.79 10.98
N THR A 121 -0.23 5.62 11.22
CA THR A 121 -0.12 4.87 12.47
C THR A 121 -0.33 3.39 12.21
N ASP A 122 0.22 2.52 13.06
CA ASP A 122 0.01 1.08 12.97
C ASP A 122 -1.49 0.77 12.91
N THR A 123 -1.90 0.04 11.87
CA THR A 123 -3.32 -0.13 11.59
C THR A 123 -3.61 -1.51 11.02
N LYS A 124 -4.89 -1.75 10.80
CA LYS A 124 -5.42 -2.93 10.12
C LYS A 124 -6.16 -2.48 8.87
N LEU A 125 -5.77 -3.02 7.73
CA LEU A 125 -6.64 -3.06 6.57
C LEU A 125 -7.63 -4.21 6.76
N LYS A 126 -8.89 -3.96 6.43
CA LYS A 126 -10.00 -4.89 6.65
C LYS A 126 -10.72 -5.15 5.35
N ARG A 127 -11.31 -6.34 5.20
CA ARG A 127 -12.18 -6.69 4.06
C ARG A 127 -13.62 -6.17 4.17
N ALA A 128 -13.99 -5.61 5.33
CA ALA A 128 -15.26 -4.95 5.55
C ALA A 128 -15.12 -3.84 6.61
N PRO A 129 -15.95 -2.79 6.57
CA PRO A 129 -15.86 -1.63 7.47
C PRO A 129 -16.46 -1.89 8.86
N VAL A 130 -16.37 -3.11 9.37
CA VAL A 130 -16.88 -3.51 10.70
C VAL A 130 -15.75 -3.64 11.73
N ASP A 131 -16.08 -3.77 13.02
CA ASP A 131 -15.08 -4.07 14.05
C ASP A 131 -14.28 -5.34 13.70
N SER A 132 -12.96 -5.27 13.85
CA SER A 132 -12.06 -6.39 13.52
C SER A 132 -12.35 -7.68 14.28
N ARG A 133 -13.04 -7.63 15.42
CA ARG A 133 -13.46 -8.82 16.18
C ARG A 133 -14.46 -9.70 15.42
N TYR A 134 -15.15 -9.15 14.42
CA TYR A 134 -16.10 -9.88 13.57
C TYR A 134 -15.47 -10.41 12.28
N LEU A 135 -14.16 -10.18 12.07
CA LEU A 135 -13.46 -10.56 10.86
C LEU A 135 -12.53 -11.74 11.13
N SER A 136 -12.41 -12.63 10.15
CA SER A 136 -11.38 -13.68 10.17
C SER A 136 -9.98 -13.09 10.02
N GLU A 137 -8.96 -13.84 10.42
CA GLU A 137 -7.57 -13.42 10.24
C GLU A 137 -7.24 -13.13 8.78
N ASP A 138 -7.74 -13.91 7.83
CA ASP A 138 -7.51 -13.67 6.39
C ASP A 138 -8.20 -12.40 5.88
N SER A 139 -9.21 -11.91 6.60
CA SER A 139 -9.91 -10.67 6.30
C SER A 139 -9.26 -9.42 6.90
N ILE A 140 -8.12 -9.59 7.59
CA ILE A 140 -7.37 -8.53 8.25
C ILE A 140 -5.93 -8.56 7.78
N GLN A 141 -5.39 -7.41 7.38
CA GLN A 141 -3.95 -7.24 7.17
C GLN A 141 -3.43 -6.16 8.12
N LYS A 142 -2.53 -6.53 9.04
CA LYS A 142 -1.80 -5.56 9.86
C LYS A 142 -0.82 -4.79 8.98
N VAL A 143 -0.75 -3.48 9.13
CA VAL A 143 0.14 -2.63 8.33
C VAL A 143 0.83 -1.64 9.26
N PRO A 144 2.18 -1.64 9.31
CA PRO A 144 2.93 -0.72 10.15
C PRO A 144 2.89 0.70 9.61
N VAL A 145 3.02 1.66 10.53
CA VAL A 145 3.21 3.08 10.24
C VAL A 145 4.35 3.31 9.23
N GLY A 146 4.19 4.27 8.33
CA GLY A 146 5.18 4.57 7.30
C GLY A 146 5.12 3.65 6.08
N THR A 147 4.21 2.69 6.04
CA THR A 147 3.88 1.98 4.79
C THR A 147 3.15 2.92 3.82
N GLU A 148 3.59 2.94 2.56
CA GLU A 148 2.93 3.65 1.47
C GLU A 148 2.57 2.68 0.35
N LEU A 149 1.28 2.59 0.03
CA LEU A 149 0.74 1.65 -0.95
C LEU A 149 0.20 2.41 -2.15
N VAL A 150 0.49 1.91 -3.35
CA VAL A 150 -0.18 2.39 -4.55
C VAL A 150 -1.53 1.71 -4.66
N ILE A 151 -2.57 2.52 -4.74
CA ILE A 151 -3.96 2.06 -4.88
C ILE A 151 -4.48 2.45 -6.26
N LEU A 152 -5.43 1.67 -6.76
CA LEU A 152 -6.11 1.97 -8.01
C LEU A 152 -6.78 3.33 -7.91
N GLY A 153 -6.49 4.15 -8.90
CA GLY A 153 -7.17 5.42 -9.11
C GLY A 153 -8.59 5.22 -9.60
N GLN A 154 -9.42 6.23 -9.40
CA GLN A 154 -10.64 6.38 -10.17
C GLN A 154 -10.39 7.31 -11.36
N LYS A 155 -11.26 7.26 -12.36
CA LYS A 155 -11.32 8.30 -13.38
C LYS A 155 -11.87 9.57 -12.74
N PRO A 156 -11.21 10.74 -12.88
CA PRO A 156 -11.79 11.99 -12.44
C PRO A 156 -13.13 12.24 -13.13
N LYS A 157 -14.05 12.89 -12.43
CA LYS A 157 -15.25 13.47 -13.07
C LYS A 157 -14.84 14.61 -14.01
N ALA A 158 -15.78 15.09 -14.82
CA ALA A 158 -15.55 16.15 -15.80
C ALA A 158 -14.96 17.45 -15.18
N ASP A 159 -15.18 17.68 -13.89
CA ASP A 159 -14.64 18.79 -13.10
C ASP A 159 -13.23 18.52 -12.53
N LYS A 160 -12.58 17.43 -12.97
CA LYS A 160 -11.27 16.95 -12.48
C LYS A 160 -11.26 16.59 -11.00
N VAL A 161 -12.41 16.20 -10.44
CA VAL A 161 -12.51 15.74 -9.05
C VAL A 161 -12.59 14.21 -9.00
N LEU A 162 -11.77 13.60 -8.15
CA LEU A 162 -11.91 12.20 -7.73
C LEU A 162 -12.85 12.14 -6.54
N GLU A 163 -13.76 11.17 -6.56
CA GLU A 163 -14.67 10.90 -5.46
C GLU A 163 -14.34 9.56 -4.82
N LEU A 164 -13.76 9.63 -3.62
CA LEU A 164 -13.27 8.47 -2.90
C LEU A 164 -14.30 8.08 -1.83
N PRO A 165 -14.94 6.89 -1.95
CA PRO A 165 -16.06 6.52 -1.08
C PRO A 165 -15.59 6.25 0.36
N ILE A 166 -16.37 6.74 1.31
CA ILE A 166 -16.21 6.49 2.74
C ILE A 166 -17.44 5.74 3.25
N GLU A 167 -17.21 4.58 3.87
CA GLU A 167 -18.24 3.69 4.40
C GLU A 167 -17.96 3.45 5.89
N ASP A 168 -18.89 3.79 6.78
CA ASP A 168 -18.77 3.62 8.24
C ASP A 168 -17.43 4.08 8.82
N SER A 169 -17.01 5.30 8.46
CA SER A 169 -15.70 5.88 8.83
C SER A 169 -14.47 5.10 8.32
N HIS A 170 -14.64 4.34 7.25
CA HIS A 170 -13.53 3.68 6.57
C HIS A 170 -13.45 4.12 5.11
N PHE A 171 -12.24 4.36 4.65
CA PHE A 171 -11.97 4.58 3.23
C PHE A 171 -11.85 3.23 2.53
N LYS A 172 -12.67 3.03 1.49
CA LYS A 172 -12.65 1.83 0.64
C LYS A 172 -11.71 2.02 -0.55
N PHE A 173 -10.84 1.05 -0.80
CA PHE A 173 -9.87 1.11 -1.88
C PHE A 173 -9.50 -0.28 -2.43
N SER A 174 -8.82 -0.26 -3.57
CA SER A 174 -8.22 -1.44 -4.20
C SER A 174 -6.74 -1.18 -4.42
N LEU A 175 -5.90 -2.15 -4.13
CA LEU A 175 -4.45 -2.14 -4.37
C LEU A 175 -4.15 -2.25 -5.87
N LYS A 176 -3.17 -1.49 -6.35
CA LYS A 176 -2.68 -1.61 -7.73
C LYS A 176 -1.63 -2.71 -7.78
N ASP A 177 -1.87 -3.79 -8.53
CA ASP A 177 -0.93 -4.89 -8.79
C ASP A 177 -0.38 -5.66 -7.56
N LEU A 178 -0.68 -5.19 -6.34
CA LEU A 178 -0.28 -5.77 -5.08
C LEU A 178 -1.46 -6.51 -4.44
N GLU A 179 -1.18 -7.61 -3.75
CA GLU A 179 -2.20 -8.37 -3.03
C GLU A 179 -1.76 -8.69 -1.62
N PHE A 180 -2.63 -8.44 -0.63
CA PHE A 180 -2.45 -9.00 0.70
C PHE A 180 -3.27 -10.27 0.83
N LYS A 181 -2.63 -11.35 1.25
CA LYS A 181 -3.27 -12.66 1.48
C LYS A 181 -4.13 -13.16 0.31
N GLY A 182 -3.80 -12.79 -0.93
CA GLY A 182 -4.56 -13.19 -2.11
C GLY A 182 -5.68 -12.24 -2.54
N PHE A 183 -5.75 -11.05 -1.96
CA PHE A 183 -6.78 -10.05 -2.27
C PHE A 183 -6.19 -8.69 -2.62
N SER A 184 -6.59 -8.12 -3.76
CA SER A 184 -6.24 -6.75 -4.17
C SER A 184 -7.37 -5.74 -3.97
N GLN A 185 -8.63 -6.13 -4.02
CA GLN A 185 -9.78 -5.19 -4.07
C GLN A 185 -10.47 -5.04 -2.72
N ASP A 186 -11.44 -4.14 -2.57
CA ASP A 186 -12.34 -4.05 -1.39
C ASP A 186 -11.65 -4.07 -0.01
N TRP A 187 -10.53 -3.35 0.10
CA TRP A 187 -9.88 -3.09 1.37
C TRP A 187 -10.43 -1.82 2.01
N TYR A 188 -10.47 -1.80 3.33
CA TYR A 188 -10.96 -0.70 4.14
C TYR A 188 -9.89 -0.30 5.15
N VAL A 189 -9.65 1.00 5.30
CA VAL A 189 -8.78 1.57 6.33
C VAL A 189 -9.53 2.65 7.10
N TYR A 190 -9.33 2.72 8.40
CA TYR A 190 -9.96 3.73 9.24
C TYR A 190 -9.44 5.13 8.88
N VAL A 191 -10.34 6.10 8.69
CA VAL A 191 -10.01 7.41 8.08
C VAL A 191 -9.07 8.28 8.91
N ASP A 192 -8.91 8.03 10.21
CA ASP A 192 -7.91 8.72 11.04
C ASP A 192 -6.49 8.15 10.86
N HIS A 193 -6.36 6.90 10.41
CA HIS A 193 -5.07 6.19 10.40
C HIS A 193 -4.27 6.37 9.11
N ALA A 194 -4.88 6.94 8.07
CA ALA A 194 -4.24 7.07 6.77
C ALA A 194 -4.57 8.41 6.11
N GLY A 195 -3.65 8.85 5.24
CA GLY A 195 -3.87 9.91 4.27
C GLY A 195 -3.84 9.37 2.84
N VAL A 196 -4.35 10.16 1.90
CA VAL A 196 -4.35 9.83 0.46
C VAL A 196 -3.76 11.00 -0.32
N GLN A 197 -2.88 10.69 -1.27
CA GLN A 197 -2.27 11.67 -2.17
C GLN A 197 -2.34 11.16 -3.61
N ILE A 198 -2.36 12.08 -4.58
CA ILE A 198 -2.19 11.72 -5.99
C ILE A 198 -0.75 11.27 -6.20
N LEU A 199 -0.57 10.14 -6.88
CA LEU A 199 0.75 9.71 -7.35
C LEU A 199 1.09 10.55 -8.59
N GLY A 200 2.11 11.41 -8.47
CA GLY A 200 2.57 12.31 -9.54
C GLY A 200 3.26 11.60 -10.69
#